data_AF-A0A6G0SW70-F1
#
_entry.id   AF-A0A6G0SW70-F1
#
_cell.length_a   1.000
_cell.length_b   1.000
_cell.length_c   1.000
_cell.angle_alpha   90.00
_cell.angle_beta   90.00
_cell.angle_gamma   90.00
#
_symmetry.space_group_name_H-M   'P 1'
#
loop_
_entity.id
_entity.type
_entity.pdbx_description
1 polymer ?
#
loop_
_entity_poly.entity_id
_entity_poly.type
_entity_poly.pdbx_seq_one_letter_code
_entity_poly.pdbx_strand_id
1 'polypeptide(L)'
;MVKRTSIVVISGAISNSLEKFEVSKLEGRPLLLPIDEKAKPMIEKELQVAVKEIKRIFVCKTELWDACLDQLKQSLNSTRNNLTREYIDHYIRQGNKENNIIVVWNGHSDKTILQRLNIDYPMLNITCYDKYFNKNFFIQFEKLSNREIIFEVDIGKFDKTGRLLNLVETHDRVCNRKHKTTYAHDPRLDVEYTKCIFNHVLQKQRYENLIQHFKI
;
A
#
# COMPACT_ATOMS: atom_id res chain seq x y z
N MET A 1 -6.82 25.38 0.87
CA MET A 1 -7.89 24.99 1.82
C MET A 1 -8.15 23.51 1.62
N VAL A 2 -8.01 22.71 2.67
CA VAL A 2 -8.27 21.26 2.59
C VAL A 2 -9.78 21.07 2.39
N LYS A 3 -10.18 20.58 1.22
CA LYS A 3 -11.58 20.25 0.92
C LYS A 3 -11.88 18.87 1.49
N ARG A 4 -13.15 18.56 1.81
CA ARG A 4 -13.57 17.23 2.28
C ARG A 4 -13.20 16.08 1.32
N THR A 5 -13.01 16.40 0.05
CA THR A 5 -12.65 15.45 -1.01
C THR A 5 -11.14 15.29 -1.23
N SER A 6 -10.33 16.10 -0.56
CA SER A 6 -8.87 16.02 -0.61
C SER A 6 -8.38 14.77 0.13
N ILE A 7 -7.34 14.15 -0.41
CA ILE A 7 -6.58 13.10 0.29
C ILE A 7 -5.33 13.75 0.87
N VAL A 8 -4.96 13.34 2.09
CA VAL A 8 -3.68 13.72 2.71
C VAL A 8 -2.83 12.48 2.83
N VAL A 9 -1.64 12.49 2.21
CA VAL A 9 -0.65 11.42 2.36
C VAL A 9 0.37 11.88 3.39
N ILE A 10 0.37 11.20 4.54
CA ILE A 10 1.23 11.53 5.69
C ILE A 10 2.59 10.87 5.55
N SER A 11 2.58 9.58 5.21
CA SER A 11 3.75 8.74 5.00
C SER A 11 3.36 7.55 4.10
N GLY A 12 4.36 6.78 3.69
CA GLY A 12 4.16 5.53 2.95
C GLY A 12 5.43 4.69 2.96
N ALA A 13 5.44 3.61 2.21
CA ALA A 13 6.65 2.82 1.98
C ALA A 13 6.60 2.18 0.60
N ILE A 14 7.77 2.00 0.00
CA ILE A 14 7.95 1.36 -1.29
C ILE A 14 9.19 0.47 -1.26
N SER A 15 9.20 -0.55 -2.10
CA SER A 15 10.33 -1.43 -2.30
C SER A 15 10.28 -1.95 -3.74
N ASN A 16 11.44 -2.23 -4.32
CA ASN A 16 11.53 -2.80 -5.66
C ASN A 16 12.25 -4.16 -5.65
N SER A 17 12.26 -4.82 -6.81
CA SER A 17 12.88 -6.15 -6.98
C SER A 17 14.41 -6.10 -7.08
N LEU A 18 15.00 -4.94 -7.36
CA LEU A 18 16.46 -4.74 -7.44
C LEU A 18 17.06 -4.73 -6.03
N GLU A 19 16.40 -4.06 -5.10
CA GLU A 19 16.76 -3.95 -3.68
C GLU A 19 15.88 -4.89 -2.85
N LYS A 20 16.05 -6.20 -3.07
CA LYS A 20 15.17 -7.26 -2.54
C LYS A 20 14.87 -7.17 -1.04
N PHE A 21 15.75 -6.57 -0.25
CA PHE A 21 15.64 -6.52 1.21
C PHE A 21 15.39 -5.11 1.78
N GLU A 22 15.50 -4.05 0.97
CA GLU A 22 15.34 -2.69 1.48
C GLU A 22 13.93 -2.16 1.21
N VAL A 23 13.28 -1.69 2.28
CA VAL A 23 11.98 -1.01 2.21
C VAL A 23 12.22 0.47 2.51
N SER A 24 12.08 1.30 1.48
CA SER A 24 12.21 2.74 1.57
C SER A 24 10.92 3.32 2.15
N LYS A 25 10.99 3.84 3.38
CA LYS A 25 9.90 4.66 3.94
C LYS A 25 9.88 6.01 3.25
N LEU A 26 8.68 6.44 2.87
CA LEU A 26 8.39 7.73 2.29
C LEU A 26 7.96 8.68 3.41
N GLU A 27 8.81 9.66 3.69
CA GLU A 27 8.67 10.61 4.77
C GLU A 27 9.06 12.01 4.29
N GLY A 28 8.65 13.00 5.06
CA GLY A 28 8.88 14.41 4.81
C GLY A 28 7.59 15.19 5.00
N ARG A 29 7.48 16.32 4.31
CA ARG A 29 6.29 17.14 4.44
C ARG A 29 5.09 16.44 3.80
N PRO A 30 3.97 16.21 4.53
CA PRO A 30 2.79 15.53 3.98
C PRO A 30 2.28 16.17 2.69
N LEU A 31 1.76 15.34 1.80
CA LEU A 31 1.21 15.77 0.52
C LEU A 31 -0.30 15.95 0.60
N LEU A 32 -0.78 17.12 0.16
CA LEU A 32 -2.17 17.37 -0.13
C LEU A 32 -2.45 16.97 -1.58
N LEU A 33 -3.40 16.05 -1.76
CA LEU A 33 -3.87 15.56 -3.04
C LEU A 33 -5.33 15.99 -3.26
N PRO A 34 -5.57 17.23 -3.70
CA PRO A 34 -6.91 17.68 -4.10
C PRO A 34 -7.39 16.96 -5.37
N ILE A 35 -8.70 17.01 -5.67
CA ILE A 35 -9.26 16.38 -6.88
C ILE A 35 -8.87 17.17 -8.14
N ASP A 36 -9.05 18.50 -8.11
CA ASP A 36 -8.98 19.35 -9.31
C ASP A 36 -7.71 20.21 -9.38
N GLU A 37 -6.74 19.98 -8.49
CA GLU A 37 -5.49 20.74 -8.45
C GLU A 37 -4.30 19.79 -8.38
N LYS A 38 -3.10 20.30 -8.64
CA LYS A 38 -1.88 19.51 -8.52
C LYS A 38 -1.61 19.12 -7.07
N ALA A 39 -1.11 17.90 -6.89
CA ALA A 39 -0.51 17.45 -5.65
C ALA A 39 0.57 18.45 -5.19
N LYS A 40 0.59 18.75 -3.88
CA LYS A 40 1.59 19.68 -3.30
C LYS A 40 1.89 19.35 -1.84
N PRO A 41 3.07 19.71 -1.32
CA PRO A 41 3.33 19.69 0.11
C PRO A 41 2.36 20.61 0.86
N MET A 42 1.88 20.16 2.01
CA MET A 42 0.93 20.90 2.84
C MET A 42 1.59 22.11 3.51
N ILE A 43 0.97 23.29 3.47
CA ILE A 43 1.44 24.43 4.27
C ILE A 43 1.02 24.29 5.75
N GLU A 44 1.60 25.09 6.64
CA GLU A 44 1.36 24.99 8.09
C GLU A 44 -0.12 25.08 8.46
N LYS A 45 -0.85 26.03 7.87
CA LYS A 45 -2.30 26.16 8.10
C LYS A 45 -3.07 24.90 7.71
N GLU A 46 -2.65 24.21 6.65
CA GLU A 46 -3.28 22.97 6.19
C GLU A 46 -2.93 21.79 7.11
N LEU A 47 -1.70 21.73 7.62
CA LEU A 47 -1.28 20.72 8.62
C LEU A 47 -2.12 20.83 9.89
N GLN A 48 -2.33 22.03 10.41
CA GLN A 48 -3.17 22.25 11.58
C GLN A 48 -4.62 21.78 11.36
N VAL A 49 -5.15 21.94 10.14
CA VAL A 49 -6.46 21.40 9.76
C VAL A 49 -6.43 19.86 9.73
N ALA A 50 -5.42 19.25 9.11
CA ALA A 50 -5.31 17.79 9.07
C ALA A 50 -5.21 17.17 10.47
N VAL A 51 -4.47 17.78 11.40
CA VAL A 51 -4.40 17.31 12.80
C VAL A 51 -5.79 17.32 13.45
N LYS A 52 -6.58 18.38 13.24
CA LYS A 52 -7.97 18.44 13.75
C LYS A 52 -8.86 17.38 13.12
N GLU A 53 -8.72 17.17 11.82
CA GLU A 53 -9.51 16.18 11.08
C GLU A 53 -9.18 14.73 11.47
N ILE A 54 -7.90 14.39 11.70
CA ILE A 54 -7.49 13.07 12.22
C ILE A 54 -8.19 12.79 13.54
N LYS A 55 -8.14 13.74 14.49
CA LYS A 55 -8.82 13.63 15.79
C LYS A 55 -10.33 13.42 15.63
N ARG A 56 -10.94 14.13 14.69
CA ARG A 56 -12.38 14.06 14.40
C ARG A 56 -12.79 12.72 13.80
N ILE A 57 -12.02 12.20 12.84
CA ILE A 57 -12.29 10.94 12.14
C ILE A 57 -12.17 9.75 13.09
N PHE A 58 -11.14 9.75 13.94
CA PHE A 58 -10.82 8.64 14.84
C PHE A 58 -11.27 8.90 16.28
N VAL A 59 -12.30 9.72 16.49
CA VAL A 59 -12.79 10.10 17.83
C VAL A 59 -13.14 8.90 18.71
N CYS A 60 -13.63 7.80 18.11
CA CYS A 60 -13.97 6.56 18.81
C CYS A 60 -12.87 5.48 18.76
N LYS A 61 -11.70 5.77 18.18
CA LYS A 61 -10.58 4.84 17.97
C LYS A 61 -9.26 5.54 18.28
N THR A 62 -9.05 5.83 19.57
CA THR A 62 -7.93 6.64 20.05
C THR A 62 -6.57 6.05 19.68
N GLU A 63 -6.46 4.73 19.60
CA GLU A 63 -5.26 4.03 19.16
C GLU A 63 -4.87 4.36 17.71
N LEU A 64 -5.85 4.51 16.81
CA LEU A 64 -5.60 4.91 15.42
C LEU A 64 -5.28 6.39 15.31
N TRP A 65 -5.92 7.20 16.15
CA TRP A 65 -5.61 8.61 16.28
C TRP A 65 -4.12 8.79 16.67
N ASP A 66 -3.67 8.15 17.76
CA ASP A 66 -2.30 8.25 18.24
C ASP A 66 -1.29 7.76 17.19
N ALA A 67 -1.56 6.62 16.56
CA ALA A 67 -0.70 6.09 15.49
C ALA A 67 -0.57 7.06 14.31
N CYS A 68 -1.68 7.66 13.87
CA CYS A 68 -1.69 8.62 12.76
C CYS A 68 -0.94 9.92 13.10
N LEU A 69 -1.11 10.45 14.32
CA LEU A 69 -0.37 11.64 14.75
C LEU A 69 1.11 11.37 14.95
N ASP A 70 1.47 10.18 15.44
CA ASP A 70 2.86 9.80 15.58
C ASP A 70 3.54 9.67 14.21
N GLN A 71 2.89 9.01 13.23
CA GLN A 71 3.38 8.99 11.85
C GLN A 71 3.52 10.39 11.25
N LEU A 72 2.57 11.29 11.50
CA LEU A 72 2.64 12.68 11.05
C LEU A 72 3.84 13.42 11.67
N LYS A 73 4.03 13.28 12.98
CA LYS A 73 5.15 13.88 13.70
C LYS A 73 6.50 13.33 13.22
N GLN A 74 6.61 12.01 13.05
CA GLN A 74 7.80 11.36 12.51
C GLN A 74 8.11 11.88 11.11
N SER A 75 7.10 11.95 10.23
CA SER A 75 7.27 12.42 8.85
C SER A 75 7.76 13.88 8.79
N LEU A 76 7.18 14.76 9.61
CA LEU A 76 7.59 16.17 9.71
C LEU A 76 8.98 16.38 10.31
N ASN A 77 9.40 15.51 11.23
CA ASN A 77 10.71 15.56 11.87
C ASN A 77 11.79 14.77 11.11
N SER A 78 11.42 14.07 10.03
CA SER A 78 12.35 13.26 9.27
C SER A 78 13.39 14.15 8.57
N THR A 79 14.64 13.72 8.59
CA THR A 79 15.70 14.33 7.78
C THR A 79 15.58 13.95 6.31
N ARG A 80 14.73 12.96 5.99
CA ARG A 80 14.40 12.54 4.63
C ARG A 80 13.24 13.38 4.11
N ASN A 81 13.34 13.79 2.85
CA ASN A 81 12.26 14.47 2.13
C ASN A 81 11.99 13.76 0.81
N ASN A 82 11.59 12.50 0.92
CA ASN A 82 11.39 11.59 -0.20
C ASN A 82 9.90 11.26 -0.43
N LEU A 83 8.99 11.78 0.40
CA LEU A 83 7.56 11.81 0.12
C LEU A 83 7.23 12.90 -0.92
N THR A 84 7.70 12.71 -2.15
CA THR A 84 7.43 13.60 -3.28
C THR A 84 7.05 12.79 -4.51
N ARG A 85 6.31 13.40 -5.44
CA ARG A 85 5.97 12.75 -6.71
C ARG A 85 7.24 12.34 -7.46
N GLU A 86 8.20 13.25 -7.52
CA GLU A 86 9.44 13.09 -8.29
C GLU A 86 10.26 11.92 -7.77
N TYR A 87 10.36 11.78 -6.44
CA TYR A 87 11.07 10.64 -5.84
C TYR A 87 10.35 9.32 -6.12
N ILE A 88 9.03 9.27 -5.94
CA ILE A 88 8.25 8.04 -6.14
C ILE A 88 8.31 7.60 -7.62
N ASP A 89 8.09 8.51 -8.57
CA ASP A 89 8.18 8.19 -10.00
C ASP A 89 9.61 7.78 -10.39
N HIS A 90 10.63 8.47 -9.88
CA HIS A 90 12.01 8.08 -10.12
C HIS A 90 12.30 6.67 -9.59
N TYR A 91 11.89 6.37 -8.36
CA TYR A 91 12.09 5.06 -7.73
C TYR A 91 11.48 3.92 -8.56
N ILE A 92 10.26 4.11 -9.08
CA ILE A 92 9.59 3.13 -9.95
C ILE A 92 10.39 2.91 -11.25
N ARG A 93 10.96 3.97 -11.83
CA ARG A 93 11.68 3.91 -13.12
C ARG A 93 13.07 3.28 -13.07
N GLN A 94 13.64 3.05 -11.88
CA GLN A 94 15.01 2.53 -11.74
C GLN A 94 15.21 1.15 -12.40
N GLY A 95 14.13 0.40 -12.72
CA GLY A 95 14.14 -0.98 -13.22
C GLY A 95 14.02 -1.21 -14.74
N ASN A 96 14.37 -0.23 -15.58
CA ASN A 96 14.10 -0.20 -17.03
C ASN A 96 12.63 0.19 -17.31
N LYS A 97 12.41 1.17 -18.21
CA LYS A 97 11.13 1.92 -18.27
C LYS A 97 9.93 1.11 -18.75
N GLU A 98 10.14 0.06 -19.52
CA GLU A 98 9.08 -0.50 -20.37
C GLU A 98 8.17 -1.52 -19.69
N ASN A 99 8.52 -2.06 -18.51
CA ASN A 99 7.76 -3.16 -17.88
C ASN A 99 7.60 -3.06 -16.35
N ASN A 100 7.64 -1.87 -15.76
CA ASN A 100 7.45 -1.74 -14.31
C ASN A 100 5.97 -1.94 -13.93
N ILE A 101 5.74 -2.85 -12.99
CA ILE A 101 4.41 -3.19 -12.45
C ILE A 101 4.43 -2.85 -10.96
N ILE A 102 3.44 -2.09 -10.51
CA ILE A 102 3.26 -1.79 -9.08
C ILE A 102 2.43 -2.90 -8.45
N VAL A 103 2.92 -3.51 -7.38
CA VAL A 103 2.22 -4.54 -6.63
C VAL A 103 1.64 -3.93 -5.36
N VAL A 104 0.35 -4.13 -5.11
CA VAL A 104 -0.37 -3.55 -3.96
C VAL A 104 -1.27 -4.58 -3.28
N TRP A 105 -1.53 -4.39 -1.99
CA TRP A 105 -2.53 -5.17 -1.24
C TRP A 105 -3.83 -4.39 -1.11
N ASN A 106 -4.93 -4.89 -1.66
CA ASN A 106 -6.23 -4.19 -1.72
C ASN A 106 -6.11 -2.71 -2.14
N GLY A 107 -5.27 -2.41 -3.13
CA GLY A 107 -4.72 -1.08 -3.36
C GLY A 107 -5.60 -0.08 -4.12
N HIS A 108 -6.91 -0.09 -3.92
CA HIS A 108 -7.81 0.89 -4.54
C HIS A 108 -7.49 2.33 -4.08
N SER A 109 -7.14 2.49 -2.80
CA SER A 109 -6.68 3.77 -2.24
C SER A 109 -5.33 4.18 -2.83
N ASP A 110 -4.38 3.24 -2.93
CA ASP A 110 -3.06 3.45 -3.53
C ASP A 110 -3.15 3.90 -4.99
N LYS A 111 -4.00 3.24 -5.79
CA LYS A 111 -4.28 3.65 -7.17
C LYS A 111 -4.80 5.08 -7.23
N THR A 112 -5.73 5.44 -6.36
CA THR A 112 -6.28 6.81 -6.30
C THR A 112 -5.20 7.83 -5.94
N ILE A 113 -4.33 7.50 -4.98
CA ILE A 113 -3.19 8.33 -4.59
C ILE A 113 -2.23 8.53 -5.77
N LEU A 114 -1.82 7.45 -6.43
CA LEU A 114 -0.90 7.50 -7.57
C LEU A 114 -1.50 8.27 -8.76
N GLN A 115 -2.79 8.10 -9.05
CA GLN A 115 -3.50 8.87 -10.06
C GLN A 115 -3.51 10.37 -9.74
N ARG A 116 -3.76 10.76 -8.48
CA ARG A 116 -3.67 12.17 -8.06
C ARG A 116 -2.25 12.73 -8.08
N LEU A 117 -1.24 11.87 -7.94
CA LEU A 117 0.16 12.20 -8.18
C LEU A 117 0.52 12.20 -9.68
N ASN A 118 -0.41 11.84 -10.57
CA ASN A 118 -0.19 11.68 -12.01
C ASN A 118 0.99 10.71 -12.28
N ILE A 119 0.94 9.56 -11.60
CA ILE A 119 1.82 8.41 -11.74
C ILE A 119 0.94 7.27 -12.26
N ASP A 120 1.20 6.82 -13.49
CA ASP A 120 0.39 5.82 -14.18
C ASP A 120 1.28 4.66 -14.63
N TYR A 121 1.12 3.52 -13.95
CA TYR A 121 1.81 2.27 -14.24
C TYR A 121 0.81 1.11 -14.10
N PRO A 122 1.00 -0.01 -14.82
CA PRO A 122 0.23 -1.22 -14.58
C PRO A 122 0.30 -1.64 -13.11
N MET A 123 -0.86 -1.97 -12.53
CA MET A 123 -0.98 -2.34 -11.12
C MET A 123 -1.51 -3.76 -10.98
N LEU A 124 -0.76 -4.58 -10.25
CA LEU A 124 -1.17 -5.89 -9.77
C LEU A 124 -1.70 -5.74 -8.35
N ASN A 125 -2.97 -6.06 -8.15
CA ASN A 125 -3.57 -6.10 -6.83
C ASN A 125 -3.55 -7.52 -6.26
N ILE A 126 -3.20 -7.62 -4.99
CA ILE A 126 -3.29 -8.84 -4.19
C ILE A 126 -4.48 -8.66 -3.25
N THR A 127 -5.35 -9.65 -3.21
CA THR A 127 -6.45 -9.72 -2.25
C THR A 127 -6.58 -11.14 -1.72
N CYS A 128 -7.29 -11.32 -0.60
CA CYS A 128 -7.59 -12.64 -0.08
C CYS A 128 -9.03 -12.73 0.42
N TYR A 129 -9.81 -13.65 -0.14
CA TYR A 129 -11.20 -13.81 0.25
C TYR A 129 -11.73 -15.24 0.16
N ASP A 130 -12.81 -15.47 0.92
CA ASP A 130 -13.65 -16.67 0.88
C ASP A 130 -14.62 -16.58 -0.30
N LYS A 131 -14.24 -17.26 -1.38
CA LYS A 131 -14.98 -17.31 -2.64
C LYS A 131 -16.25 -18.16 -2.55
N TYR A 132 -16.20 -19.26 -1.79
CA TYR A 132 -17.24 -20.29 -1.78
C TYR A 132 -18.12 -20.26 -0.53
N PHE A 133 -17.97 -19.26 0.35
CA PHE A 133 -18.73 -19.12 1.59
C PHE A 133 -18.60 -20.31 2.52
N ASN A 134 -17.45 -21.00 2.44
CA ASN A 134 -17.17 -22.21 3.20
C ASN A 134 -15.98 -22.03 4.14
N LYS A 135 -15.62 -20.76 4.41
CA LYS A 135 -14.48 -20.32 5.20
C LYS A 135 -13.13 -20.74 4.61
N ASN A 136 -13.09 -21.17 3.34
CA ASN A 136 -11.86 -21.48 2.63
C ASN A 136 -11.39 -20.27 1.84
N PHE A 137 -10.20 -19.78 2.16
CA PHE A 137 -9.70 -18.51 1.63
C PHE A 137 -8.71 -18.74 0.49
N PHE A 138 -8.76 -17.83 -0.48
CA PHE A 138 -7.89 -17.84 -1.64
C PHE A 138 -7.17 -16.51 -1.74
N ILE A 139 -5.86 -16.53 -1.94
CA ILE A 139 -5.12 -15.35 -2.40
C ILE A 139 -5.35 -15.22 -3.89
N GLN A 140 -5.71 -14.01 -4.34
CA GLN A 140 -5.88 -13.69 -5.74
C GLN A 140 -4.94 -12.57 -6.17
N PHE A 141 -4.37 -12.75 -7.36
CA PHE A 141 -3.68 -11.73 -8.12
C PHE A 141 -4.65 -11.24 -9.18
N GLU A 142 -4.96 -9.95 -9.18
CA GLU A 142 -5.85 -9.33 -10.16
C GLU A 142 -5.22 -8.08 -10.77
N LYS A 143 -5.50 -7.80 -12.04
CA LYS A 143 -5.18 -6.51 -12.65
C LYS A 143 -6.10 -5.46 -12.05
N LEU A 144 -5.55 -4.45 -11.38
CA LEU A 144 -6.36 -3.44 -10.69
C LEU A 144 -7.11 -2.49 -11.65
N SER A 145 -6.79 -2.51 -12.94
CA SER A 145 -7.48 -1.72 -13.97
C SER A 145 -8.85 -2.29 -14.33
N ASN A 146 -8.94 -3.60 -14.55
CA ASN A 146 -10.13 -4.28 -15.08
C ASN A 146 -10.65 -5.43 -14.18
N ARG A 147 -9.99 -5.69 -13.03
CA ARG A 147 -10.30 -6.79 -12.09
C ARG A 147 -10.19 -8.19 -12.70
N GLU A 148 -9.42 -8.33 -13.77
CA GLU A 148 -9.09 -9.64 -14.34
C GLU A 148 -8.23 -10.41 -13.35
N ILE A 149 -8.71 -11.58 -12.91
CA ILE A 149 -7.96 -12.50 -12.04
C ILE A 149 -6.91 -13.21 -12.90
N ILE A 150 -5.65 -13.07 -12.50
CA ILE A 150 -4.50 -13.70 -13.13
C ILE A 150 -4.22 -15.05 -12.46
N PHE A 151 -4.07 -15.06 -11.13
CA PHE A 151 -3.81 -16.27 -10.36
C PHE A 151 -4.68 -16.35 -9.13
N GLU A 152 -4.94 -17.58 -8.70
CA GLU A 152 -5.64 -17.91 -7.47
C GLU A 152 -4.87 -19.04 -6.76
N VAL A 153 -4.70 -18.90 -5.44
CA VAL A 153 -4.01 -19.89 -4.60
C VAL A 153 -4.82 -20.13 -3.33
N ASP A 154 -5.15 -21.40 -3.07
CA ASP A 154 -5.78 -21.82 -1.82
C ASP A 154 -4.80 -21.73 -0.64
N ILE A 155 -5.25 -21.11 0.46
CA ILE A 155 -4.52 -21.01 1.74
C ILE A 155 -5.25 -21.69 2.91
N GLY A 156 -6.33 -22.41 2.61
CA GLY A 156 -7.08 -23.24 3.52
C GLY A 156 -8.16 -22.50 4.30
N LYS A 157 -8.72 -23.22 5.29
CA LYS A 157 -9.81 -22.72 6.11
C LYS A 157 -9.33 -21.79 7.23
N PHE A 158 -10.09 -20.73 7.47
CA PHE A 158 -9.86 -19.82 8.58
C PHE A 158 -11.19 -19.44 9.23
N ASP A 159 -11.30 -19.63 10.55
CA ASP A 159 -12.54 -19.33 11.25
C ASP A 159 -12.62 -17.85 11.59
N LYS A 160 -13.34 -17.10 10.75
CA LYS A 160 -13.56 -15.67 10.92
C LYS A 160 -14.96 -15.28 10.46
N THR A 161 -15.49 -14.24 11.11
CA THR A 161 -16.68 -13.53 10.64
C THR A 161 -16.30 -12.62 9.47
N GLY A 162 -16.79 -12.93 8.28
CA GLY A 162 -16.57 -12.14 7.07
C GLY A 162 -15.79 -12.90 6.01
N ARG A 163 -15.75 -12.31 4.82
CA ARG A 163 -15.20 -12.97 3.63
C ARG A 163 -13.79 -12.52 3.27
N LEU A 164 -13.23 -11.53 3.95
CA LEU A 164 -11.92 -10.97 3.64
C LEU A 164 -10.94 -11.26 4.77
N LEU A 165 -9.76 -11.76 4.41
CA LEU A 165 -8.61 -11.69 5.31
C LEU A 165 -7.92 -10.35 5.11
N ASN A 166 -7.50 -9.74 6.22
CA ASN A 166 -6.63 -8.58 6.16
C ASN A 166 -5.18 -9.01 5.85
N LEU A 167 -4.30 -8.03 5.68
CA LEU A 167 -2.91 -8.26 5.28
C LEU A 167 -2.17 -9.16 6.29
N VAL A 168 -2.34 -8.89 7.58
CA VAL A 168 -1.68 -9.61 8.67
C VAL A 168 -2.19 -11.05 8.74
N GLU A 169 -3.52 -11.22 8.75
CA GLU A 169 -4.16 -12.54 8.76
C GLU A 169 -3.73 -13.39 7.57
N THR A 170 -3.60 -12.79 6.38
CA THR A 170 -3.16 -13.50 5.18
C THR A 170 -1.67 -13.85 5.28
N HIS A 171 -0.85 -12.91 5.74
CA HIS A 171 0.59 -13.11 5.92
C HIS A 171 0.90 -14.24 6.90
N ASP A 172 0.25 -14.26 8.07
CA ASP A 172 0.43 -15.27 9.11
C ASP A 172 0.11 -16.70 8.63
N ARG A 173 -0.70 -16.82 7.56
CA ARG A 173 -1.06 -18.11 6.95
C ARG A 173 0.00 -18.64 5.97
N VAL A 174 0.82 -17.75 5.42
CA VAL A 174 1.77 -18.10 4.35
C VAL A 174 3.23 -17.90 4.73
N CYS A 175 3.51 -17.19 5.82
CA CYS A 175 4.85 -16.90 6.30
C CYS A 175 4.99 -17.22 7.79
N ASN A 176 5.94 -18.09 8.13
CA ASN A 176 6.26 -18.43 9.53
C ASN A 176 7.37 -17.56 10.13
N ARG A 177 7.89 -16.59 9.39
CA ARG A 177 9.01 -15.73 9.84
C ARG A 177 8.46 -14.62 10.73
N LYS A 178 9.15 -14.38 11.85
CA LYS A 178 8.91 -13.18 12.66
C LYS A 178 9.55 -11.97 11.98
N HIS A 179 8.72 -11.09 11.46
CA HIS A 179 9.16 -9.78 10.97
C HIS A 179 9.38 -8.86 12.17
N LYS A 180 10.40 -7.99 12.12
CA LYS A 180 10.65 -7.04 13.21
C LYS A 180 9.57 -5.96 13.17
N THR A 181 8.61 -6.06 14.08
CA THR A 181 7.62 -5.00 14.32
C THR A 181 8.30 -3.83 15.00
N THR A 182 8.37 -2.70 14.32
CA THR A 182 8.83 -1.42 14.88
C THR A 182 7.71 -0.74 15.65
N TYR A 183 6.55 -0.52 15.03
CA TYR A 183 5.35 0.08 15.65
C TYR A 183 4.07 -0.42 14.96
N ALA A 184 2.91 -0.28 15.62
CA ALA A 184 1.63 -0.53 14.99
C ALA A 184 1.40 0.44 13.82
N HIS A 185 0.91 -0.08 12.69
CA HIS A 185 0.60 0.69 11.46
C HIS A 185 1.83 1.35 10.78
N ASP A 186 3.02 0.75 10.88
CA ASP A 186 4.19 1.16 10.08
C ASP A 186 4.03 0.70 8.61
N PRO A 187 3.97 1.62 7.63
CA PRO A 187 3.81 1.24 6.22
C PRO A 187 4.94 0.34 5.70
N ARG A 188 6.12 0.34 6.33
CA ARG A 188 7.19 -0.60 5.97
C ARG A 188 6.77 -2.05 6.15
N LEU A 189 6.08 -2.33 7.25
CA LEU A 189 5.64 -3.68 7.58
C LEU A 189 4.59 -4.17 6.59
N ASP A 190 3.70 -3.28 6.16
CA ASP A 190 2.70 -3.59 5.14
C ASP A 190 3.36 -3.99 3.81
N VAL A 191 4.43 -3.30 3.40
CA VAL A 191 5.22 -3.67 2.22
C VAL A 191 5.93 -5.02 2.42
N GLU A 192 6.51 -5.29 3.58
CA GLU A 192 7.14 -6.58 3.88
C GLU A 192 6.13 -7.74 3.81
N TYR A 193 4.95 -7.57 4.40
CA TYR A 193 3.89 -8.57 4.38
C TYR A 193 3.39 -8.82 2.97
N THR A 194 3.16 -7.75 2.21
CA THR A 194 2.76 -7.83 0.81
C THR A 194 3.80 -8.60 -0.02
N LYS A 195 5.11 -8.35 0.20
CA LYS A 195 6.19 -9.08 -0.46
C LYS A 195 6.20 -10.57 -0.12
N CYS A 196 5.95 -10.93 1.15
CA CYS A 196 5.89 -12.33 1.55
C CYS A 196 4.73 -13.07 0.88
N ILE A 197 3.54 -12.48 0.87
CA ILE A 197 2.36 -13.02 0.21
C ILE A 197 2.59 -13.14 -1.30
N PHE A 198 3.15 -12.09 -1.92
CA PHE A 198 3.48 -12.09 -3.33
C PHE A 198 4.43 -13.25 -3.70
N ASN A 199 5.51 -13.42 -2.94
CA ASN A 199 6.49 -14.48 -3.15
C ASN A 199 5.88 -15.88 -2.92
N HIS A 200 4.97 -16.05 -1.96
CA HIS A 200 4.28 -17.32 -1.74
C HIS A 200 3.47 -17.74 -2.98
N VAL A 201 2.74 -16.82 -3.60
CA VAL A 201 1.99 -17.10 -4.83
C VAL A 201 2.94 -17.40 -5.99
N LEU A 202 4.03 -16.63 -6.13
CA LEU A 202 5.02 -16.84 -7.19
C LEU A 202 5.74 -18.19 -7.08
N GLN A 203 5.96 -18.73 -5.87
CA GLN A 203 6.52 -20.08 -5.71
C GLN A 203 5.62 -21.16 -6.33
N LYS A 204 4.31 -20.93 -6.40
CA LYS A 204 3.34 -21.86 -6.99
C LYS A 204 3.13 -21.63 -8.49
N GLN A 205 3.09 -20.36 -8.91
CA GLN A 205 2.70 -19.98 -10.28
C GLN A 205 3.87 -19.65 -11.21
N ARG A 206 5.09 -19.44 -10.66
CA ARG A 206 6.31 -18.98 -11.35
C ARG A 206 6.20 -17.55 -11.91
N TYR A 207 7.31 -16.82 -11.88
CA TYR A 207 7.34 -15.40 -12.24
C TYR A 207 7.15 -15.17 -13.76
N GLU A 208 7.64 -16.10 -14.58
CA GLU A 208 7.57 -16.04 -16.04
C GLU A 208 6.11 -16.06 -16.55
N ASN A 209 5.23 -16.75 -15.82
CA ASN A 209 3.80 -16.80 -16.13
C ASN A 209 3.13 -15.46 -15.80
N LEU A 210 3.50 -14.83 -14.67
CA LEU A 210 2.95 -13.53 -14.28
C LEU A 210 3.20 -12.45 -15.33
N ILE A 211 4.44 -12.34 -15.82
CA ILE A 211 4.83 -11.27 -16.74
C ILE A 211 4.04 -11.32 -18.05
N GLN A 212 3.64 -12.51 -18.51
CA GLN A 212 2.87 -12.66 -19.76
C GLN A 212 1.55 -11.89 -19.75
N HIS A 213 0.96 -11.65 -18.58
CA HIS A 213 -0.29 -10.88 -18.46
C HIS A 213 -0.10 -9.36 -18.58
N PHE A 214 1.15 -8.89 -18.60
CA PHE A 214 1.50 -7.47 -18.64
C PHE A 214 2.40 -7.11 -19.83
N LYS A 215 2.71 -8.07 -20.71
CA LYS A 215 3.34 -7.78 -22.00
C LYS A 215 2.31 -7.09 -22.89
N ILE A 216 2.66 -5.91 -23.40
CA ILE A 216 1.93 -5.19 -24.45
C ILE A 216 2.44 -5.70 -25.80
#